data_AF-A0A1G3PNX6-F1
#
_entry.id   AF-A0A1G3PNX6-F1
#
_cell.length_a   1.000
_cell.length_b   1.000
_cell.length_c   1.000
_cell.angle_alpha   90.00
_cell.angle_beta   90.00
_cell.angle_gamma   90.00
#
_symmetry.space_group_name_H-M   'P 1'
#
loop_
_entity.id
_entity.type
_entity.pdbx_description
1 polymer ?
#
loop_
_entity_poly.entity_id
_entity_poly.type
_entity_poly.pdbx_seq_one_letter_code
_entity_poly.pdbx_strand_id
1 'polypeptide(L)'
;MNQKELKEKMETIKNRGFFPSLRKGDTGIGYTFESEMGLQETNIAIPDIGGRFEIKTTRKKSANLITLFTFNKAVWKVSQKDVIDRFGYKDEKGRPALYNTVFNNQNNSSNLSIGIDRIKNTISLYETDTCLAEWDLFVLVGKFSTKLSRVLLVIAESEMRENREHFFYNEAYLLLEPETRKFIEAFERSLVGIDIRMHLKENGAVRNHGTGFRCREYDLKNLYQKVVRIL
;
A
#
# COMPACT_ATOMS: atom_id res chain seq x y z
N MET A 1 -13.04 -5.29 -21.79
CA MET A 1 -13.05 -3.82 -21.87
C MET A 1 -11.68 -3.33 -22.35
N ASN A 2 -11.63 -2.57 -23.45
CA ASN A 2 -10.41 -1.92 -23.93
C ASN A 2 -10.25 -0.50 -23.30
N GLN A 3 -9.13 0.19 -23.57
CA GLN A 3 -8.85 1.50 -22.96
C GLN A 3 -9.88 2.58 -23.33
N LYS A 4 -10.41 2.57 -24.57
CA LYS A 4 -11.41 3.53 -25.03
C LYS A 4 -12.73 3.32 -24.29
N GLU A 5 -13.22 2.08 -24.25
CA GLU A 5 -14.43 1.70 -23.52
C GLU A 5 -14.33 2.04 -22.03
N LEU A 6 -13.16 1.80 -21.42
CA LEU A 6 -12.92 2.17 -20.03
C LEU A 6 -13.04 3.68 -19.82
N LYS A 7 -12.42 4.47 -20.70
CA LYS A 7 -12.49 5.94 -20.62
C LYS A 7 -13.93 6.44 -20.76
N GLU A 8 -14.68 5.94 -21.74
CA GLU A 8 -16.10 6.29 -21.93
C GLU A 8 -16.95 5.93 -20.71
N LYS A 9 -16.70 4.78 -20.09
CA LYS A 9 -17.39 4.36 -18.87
C LYS A 9 -17.03 5.25 -17.67
N MET A 10 -15.76 5.61 -17.52
CA MET A 10 -15.30 6.54 -16.47
C MET A 10 -15.92 7.93 -16.62
N GLU A 11 -16.01 8.47 -17.84
CA GLU A 11 -16.68 9.75 -18.10
C GLU A 11 -18.18 9.66 -17.79
N THR A 12 -18.83 8.54 -18.13
CA THR A 12 -20.23 8.29 -17.77
C THR A 12 -20.43 8.31 -16.25
N ILE A 13 -19.54 7.65 -15.50
CA ILE A 13 -19.57 7.66 -14.03
C ILE A 13 -19.38 9.09 -13.50
N LYS A 14 -18.37 9.81 -13.98
CA LYS A 14 -18.10 11.19 -13.57
C LYS A 14 -19.29 12.11 -13.83
N ASN A 15 -19.93 12.03 -14.99
CA ASN A 15 -21.05 12.90 -15.35
C ASN A 15 -22.30 12.69 -14.47
N ARG A 16 -22.40 11.58 -13.74
CA ARG A 16 -23.48 11.32 -12.77
C ARG A 16 -23.23 11.99 -11.40
N GLY A 17 -22.04 12.55 -11.17
CA GLY A 17 -21.72 13.27 -9.95
C GLY A 17 -21.54 12.36 -8.73
N PHE A 18 -22.25 12.66 -7.65
CA PHE A 18 -22.09 11.97 -6.36
C PHE A 18 -22.95 10.70 -6.27
N PHE A 19 -22.30 9.59 -5.95
CA PHE A 19 -22.92 8.29 -5.72
C PHE A 19 -23.06 8.03 -4.23
N PRO A 20 -24.24 7.67 -3.72
CA PRO A 20 -24.41 7.28 -2.34
C PRO A 20 -23.68 5.96 -2.07
N SER A 21 -22.87 5.89 -1.01
CA SER A 21 -22.12 4.68 -0.67
C SER A 21 -23.04 3.49 -0.48
N LEU A 22 -22.72 2.36 -1.11
CA LEU A 22 -23.47 1.11 -1.00
C LEU A 22 -23.09 0.29 0.24
N ARG A 23 -21.99 0.65 0.93
CA ARG A 23 -21.51 -0.06 2.13
C ARG A 23 -20.91 0.91 3.15
N LYS A 24 -21.12 0.66 4.44
CA LYS A 24 -20.49 1.45 5.51
C LYS A 24 -19.01 1.13 5.65
N GLY A 25 -18.21 2.14 6.01
CA GLY A 25 -16.79 2.00 6.31
C GLY A 25 -15.86 2.17 5.10
N ASP A 26 -14.58 1.89 5.31
CA ASP A 26 -13.51 2.23 4.35
C ASP A 26 -13.69 1.58 2.98
N THR A 27 -14.21 0.36 2.94
CA THR A 27 -14.44 -0.42 1.71
C THR A 27 -15.64 0.08 0.88
N GLY A 28 -16.41 1.04 1.39
CA GLY A 28 -17.59 1.58 0.71
C GLY A 28 -17.28 2.20 -0.65
N ILE A 29 -16.14 2.90 -0.78
CA ILE A 29 -15.71 3.54 -2.02
C ILE A 29 -15.42 2.53 -3.14
N GLY A 30 -14.69 1.45 -2.83
CA GLY A 30 -14.38 0.40 -3.80
C GLY A 30 -15.62 -0.35 -4.23
N TYR A 31 -16.40 -0.81 -3.26
CA TYR A 31 -17.61 -1.56 -3.52
C TYR A 31 -18.64 -0.77 -4.36
N THR A 32 -18.80 0.53 -4.05
CA THR A 32 -19.68 1.41 -4.82
C THR A 32 -19.17 1.59 -6.24
N PHE A 33 -17.87 1.86 -6.43
CA PHE A 33 -17.28 2.01 -7.76
C PHE A 33 -17.40 0.73 -8.61
N GLU A 34 -17.08 -0.43 -8.04
CA GLU A 34 -17.17 -1.73 -8.71
C GLU A 34 -18.61 -2.03 -9.16
N SER A 35 -19.58 -1.74 -8.28
CA SER A 35 -21.01 -1.87 -8.59
C SER A 35 -21.42 -0.98 -9.77
N GLU A 36 -20.97 0.28 -9.80
CA GLU A 36 -21.24 1.20 -10.92
C GLU A 36 -20.50 0.82 -12.21
N MET A 37 -19.36 0.14 -12.07
CA MET A 37 -18.66 -0.50 -13.19
C MET A 37 -19.36 -1.78 -13.68
N GLY A 38 -20.40 -2.25 -13.00
CA GLY A 38 -21.11 -3.48 -13.31
C GLY A 38 -20.27 -4.73 -13.06
N LEU A 39 -19.29 -4.65 -12.17
CA LEU A 39 -18.44 -5.76 -11.78
C LEU A 39 -19.11 -6.50 -10.61
N GLN A 40 -19.15 -7.83 -10.69
CA GLN A 40 -19.58 -8.66 -9.57
C GLN A 40 -18.37 -9.01 -8.70
N GLU A 41 -18.55 -9.00 -7.39
CA GLU A 41 -17.50 -9.37 -6.43
C GLU A 41 -17.12 -10.84 -6.68
N THR A 42 -15.84 -11.10 -7.01
CA THR A 42 -15.34 -12.47 -7.19
C THR A 42 -14.25 -12.75 -6.17
N ASN A 43 -14.24 -13.97 -5.61
CA ASN A 43 -13.18 -14.42 -4.69
C ASN A 43 -11.94 -14.96 -5.43
N ILE A 44 -11.89 -14.79 -6.76
CA ILE A 44 -10.79 -15.31 -7.58
C ILE A 44 -9.71 -14.23 -7.63
N ALA A 45 -8.45 -14.62 -7.35
CA ALA A 45 -7.30 -13.72 -7.40
C ALA A 45 -6.85 -13.42 -8.84
N ILE A 46 -7.77 -12.88 -9.65
CA ILE A 46 -7.51 -12.38 -11.01
C ILE A 46 -7.78 -10.88 -11.05
N PRO A 47 -7.06 -10.12 -11.89
CA PRO A 47 -7.31 -8.68 -11.98
C PRO A 47 -8.75 -8.38 -12.45
N ASP A 48 -9.38 -7.37 -11.86
CA ASP A 48 -10.81 -7.10 -11.98
C ASP A 48 -11.28 -6.85 -13.42
N ILE A 49 -10.62 -5.93 -14.12
CA ILE A 49 -11.04 -5.54 -15.46
C ILE A 49 -10.51 -6.55 -16.47
N GLY A 50 -11.34 -7.57 -16.77
CA GLY A 50 -11.08 -8.58 -17.78
C GLY A 50 -9.79 -9.36 -17.58
N GLY A 51 -9.34 -9.54 -16.32
CA GLY A 51 -8.09 -10.21 -15.97
C GLY A 51 -6.84 -9.37 -16.22
N ARG A 52 -6.96 -8.05 -16.48
CA ARG A 52 -5.82 -7.21 -16.92
C ARG A 52 -5.44 -6.07 -15.98
N PHE A 53 -6.38 -5.50 -15.23
CA PHE A 53 -6.11 -4.39 -14.31
C PHE A 53 -6.75 -4.67 -12.97
N GLU A 54 -5.97 -4.50 -11.91
CA GLU A 54 -6.46 -4.39 -10.54
C GLU A 54 -7.09 -3.00 -10.34
N ILE A 55 -8.25 -2.92 -9.70
CA ILE A 55 -8.88 -1.67 -9.32
C ILE A 55 -8.40 -1.26 -7.92
N LYS A 56 -8.03 0.01 -7.79
CA LYS A 56 -7.81 0.67 -6.50
C LYS A 56 -8.58 1.97 -6.49
N THR A 57 -9.42 2.14 -5.48
CA THR A 57 -10.21 3.36 -5.29
C THR A 57 -9.78 4.03 -4.00
N THR A 58 -9.64 5.35 -4.02
CA THR A 58 -9.20 6.09 -2.84
C THR A 58 -9.90 7.43 -2.71
N ARG A 59 -10.15 7.83 -1.47
CA ARG A 59 -10.68 9.17 -1.17
C ARG A 59 -9.54 10.16 -1.38
N LYS A 60 -9.79 11.27 -2.06
CA LYS A 60 -8.75 12.25 -2.42
C LYS A 60 -7.98 12.82 -1.22
N LYS A 61 -8.65 12.96 -0.08
CA LYS A 61 -8.07 13.45 1.18
C LYS A 61 -7.59 12.33 2.12
N SER A 62 -7.59 11.07 1.67
CA SER A 62 -7.16 9.94 2.50
C SER A 62 -5.67 10.03 2.81
N ALA A 63 -5.33 9.95 4.09
CA ALA A 63 -3.96 9.77 4.56
C ALA A 63 -3.65 8.30 4.93
N ASN A 64 -4.63 7.39 4.74
CA ASN A 64 -4.48 6.00 5.15
C ASN A 64 -3.44 5.27 4.31
N LEU A 65 -2.59 4.50 4.99
CA LEU A 65 -1.60 3.65 4.36
C LEU A 65 -2.19 2.30 4.00
N ILE A 66 -1.98 1.86 2.77
CA ILE A 66 -2.23 0.48 2.36
C ILE A 66 -0.96 -0.36 2.45
N THR A 67 -1.12 -1.66 2.66
CA THR A 67 -0.02 -2.61 2.46
C THR A 67 0.03 -3.03 1.00
N LEU A 68 1.13 -2.66 0.33
CA LEU A 68 1.39 -3.05 -1.06
C LEU A 68 1.63 -4.54 -1.17
N PHE A 69 2.50 -5.06 -0.31
CA PHE A 69 2.83 -6.47 -0.15
C PHE A 69 3.56 -6.68 1.17
N THR A 70 3.77 -7.94 1.53
CA THR A 70 4.51 -8.34 2.74
C THR A 70 5.68 -9.22 2.37
N PHE A 71 6.87 -8.95 2.89
CA PHE A 71 8.04 -9.78 2.60
C PHE A 71 9.06 -9.79 3.73
N ASN A 72 9.54 -10.99 4.09
CA ASN A 72 10.35 -11.23 5.30
C ASN A 72 11.35 -12.38 5.22
N LYS A 73 11.38 -13.12 4.10
CA LYS A 73 12.14 -14.37 4.05
C LYS A 73 13.63 -14.06 3.96
N ALA A 74 14.39 -14.47 4.97
CA ALA A 74 15.86 -14.33 5.06
C ALA A 74 16.38 -12.88 4.99
N VAL A 75 15.63 -11.93 5.54
CA VAL A 75 15.99 -10.49 5.49
C VAL A 75 16.59 -9.96 6.79
N TRP A 76 16.27 -10.60 7.94
CA TRP A 76 16.70 -10.15 9.25
C TRP A 76 18.13 -10.63 9.55
N LYS A 77 19.01 -9.68 9.90
CA LYS A 77 20.42 -9.94 10.23
C LYS A 77 20.65 -10.12 11.73
N VAL A 78 19.65 -9.80 12.54
CA VAL A 78 19.65 -9.94 14.00
C VAL A 78 18.41 -10.73 14.47
N SER A 79 18.44 -11.19 15.72
CA SER A 79 17.30 -11.84 16.36
C SER A 79 16.09 -10.90 16.42
N GLN A 80 14.98 -11.32 15.83
CA GLN A 80 13.71 -10.56 15.89
C GLN A 80 13.18 -10.40 17.31
N LYS A 81 13.48 -11.38 18.19
CA LYS A 81 13.14 -11.29 19.60
C LYS A 81 13.88 -10.12 20.24
N ASP A 82 15.18 -10.02 20.00
CA ASP A 82 16.01 -8.94 20.56
C ASP A 82 15.59 -7.57 20.03
N VAL A 83 15.06 -7.50 18.80
CA VAL A 83 14.47 -6.29 18.23
C VAL A 83 13.18 -5.92 18.97
N ILE A 84 12.30 -6.88 19.27
CA ILE A 84 11.09 -6.62 20.08
C ILE A 84 11.47 -6.22 21.50
N ASP A 85 12.43 -6.90 22.12
CA ASP A 85 12.85 -6.61 23.50
C ASP A 85 13.47 -5.20 23.62
N ARG A 86 14.14 -4.71 22.56
CA ARG A 86 14.77 -3.37 22.52
C ARG A 86 13.81 -2.23 22.17
N PHE A 87 13.02 -2.38 21.11
CA PHE A 87 12.21 -1.28 20.56
C PHE A 87 10.71 -1.46 20.76
N GLY A 88 10.30 -2.62 21.24
CA GLY A 88 8.90 -2.95 21.43
C GLY A 88 8.30 -2.28 22.66
N TYR A 89 7.00 -2.52 22.82
CA TYR A 89 6.18 -2.06 23.92
C TYR A 89 5.22 -3.18 24.32
N LYS A 90 4.53 -3.04 25.45
CA LYS A 90 3.42 -3.95 25.78
C LYS A 90 2.17 -3.48 25.05
N ASP A 91 1.62 -4.33 24.18
CA ASP A 91 0.36 -4.03 23.49
C ASP A 91 -0.85 -4.05 24.44
N GLU A 92 -2.05 -3.78 23.91
CA GLU A 92 -3.30 -3.79 24.69
C GLU A 92 -3.59 -5.13 25.39
N LYS A 93 -2.96 -6.22 24.94
CA LYS A 93 -3.08 -7.57 25.53
C LYS A 93 -1.92 -7.88 26.48
N GLY A 94 -1.06 -6.90 26.78
CA GLY A 94 0.10 -7.04 27.65
C GLY A 94 1.29 -7.77 27.02
N ARG A 95 1.27 -8.05 25.72
CA ARG A 95 2.32 -8.81 25.03
C ARG A 95 3.46 -7.89 24.58
N PRO A 96 4.73 -8.29 24.70
CA PRO A 96 5.83 -7.59 24.04
C PRO A 96 5.62 -7.58 22.53
N ALA A 97 5.52 -6.40 21.94
CA ALA A 97 5.17 -6.20 20.55
C ALA A 97 5.93 -5.03 19.92
N LEU A 98 6.19 -5.12 18.64
CA LEU A 98 6.73 -4.04 17.82
C LEU A 98 5.86 -3.91 16.56
N TYR A 99 4.95 -2.94 16.62
CA TYR A 99 4.17 -2.45 15.49
C TYR A 99 4.60 -1.02 15.19
N ASN A 100 5.32 -0.82 14.10
CA ASN A 100 5.91 0.48 13.77
C ASN A 100 6.15 0.61 12.26
N THR A 101 5.60 1.67 11.66
CA THR A 101 5.89 2.02 10.26
C THR A 101 7.02 3.04 10.21
N VAL A 102 8.16 2.61 9.68
CA VAL A 102 9.34 3.44 9.49
C VAL A 102 9.31 4.06 8.11
N PHE A 103 9.39 5.39 8.04
CA PHE A 103 9.60 6.13 6.80
C PHE A 103 11.00 6.72 6.80
N ASN A 104 11.55 6.94 5.61
CA ASN A 104 12.81 7.66 5.49
C ASN A 104 12.69 9.07 6.07
N ASN A 105 13.73 9.57 6.74
CA ASN A 105 13.81 10.94 7.28
C ASN A 105 12.67 11.38 8.22
N GLN A 106 11.91 10.45 8.79
CA GLN A 106 10.95 10.77 9.84
C GLN A 106 11.56 10.42 11.21
N ASN A 107 11.54 11.40 12.13
CA ASN A 107 11.96 11.22 13.51
C ASN A 107 10.97 10.27 14.20
N ASN A 108 11.21 8.98 14.07
CA ASN A 108 10.47 7.98 14.81
C ASN A 108 11.09 7.84 16.21
N SER A 109 10.25 7.76 17.23
CA SER A 109 10.63 7.59 18.64
C SER A 109 11.45 6.33 18.95
N SER A 110 11.66 5.46 17.95
CA SER A 110 12.28 4.14 18.09
C SER A 110 13.75 4.07 17.66
N ASN A 111 14.41 5.18 17.32
CA ASN A 111 15.80 5.21 16.77
C ASN A 111 16.01 4.32 15.52
N LEU A 112 14.93 3.98 14.82
CA LEU A 112 14.95 3.17 13.61
C LEU A 112 15.01 4.06 12.38
N SER A 113 15.88 3.72 11.43
CA SER A 113 16.04 4.46 10.19
C SER A 113 16.08 3.54 8.98
N ILE A 114 15.89 4.12 7.79
CA ILE A 114 16.00 3.42 6.51
C ILE A 114 17.29 3.84 5.82
N GLY A 115 18.13 2.86 5.48
CA GLY A 115 19.26 3.03 4.57
C GLY A 115 18.88 2.59 3.15
N ILE A 116 19.34 3.33 2.15
CA ILE A 116 19.06 3.07 0.73
C ILE A 116 20.40 3.02 -0.01
N ASP A 117 20.73 1.87 -0.60
CA ASP A 117 21.94 1.71 -1.43
C ASP A 117 21.53 1.57 -2.90
N ARG A 118 21.77 2.63 -3.68
CA ARG A 118 21.45 2.67 -5.12
C ARG A 118 22.33 1.77 -5.97
N ILE A 119 23.56 1.50 -5.53
CA ILE A 119 24.52 0.69 -6.29
C ILE A 119 24.16 -0.78 -6.11
N LYS A 120 23.90 -1.19 -4.86
CA LYS A 120 23.50 -2.56 -4.55
C LYS A 120 22.00 -2.83 -4.77
N ASN A 121 21.20 -1.78 -4.99
CA ASN A 121 19.74 -1.86 -5.03
C ASN A 121 19.17 -2.51 -3.77
N THR A 122 19.62 -2.07 -2.60
CA THR A 122 19.09 -2.57 -1.32
C THR A 122 18.42 -1.47 -0.50
N ILE A 123 17.42 -1.89 0.27
CA ILE A 123 16.83 -1.12 1.36
C ILE A 123 17.17 -1.83 2.64
N SER A 124 17.60 -1.10 3.66
CA SER A 124 17.96 -1.65 4.97
C SER A 124 17.27 -0.92 6.09
N LEU A 125 16.91 -1.65 7.14
CA LEU A 125 16.46 -1.11 8.42
C LEU A 125 17.65 -1.07 9.37
N TYR A 126 17.91 0.09 9.97
CA TYR A 126 19.01 0.32 10.89
C TYR A 126 18.52 0.75 12.28
N GLU A 127 19.30 0.39 13.30
CA GLU A 127 19.37 1.08 14.59
C GLU A 127 20.72 1.79 14.62
N THR A 128 20.75 3.12 14.49
CA THR A 128 22.00 3.89 14.37
C THR A 128 22.90 3.26 13.29
N ASP A 129 23.99 2.59 13.66
CA ASP A 129 24.95 1.95 12.74
C ASP A 129 24.72 0.43 12.55
N THR A 130 23.80 -0.17 13.29
CA THR A 130 23.55 -1.62 13.22
C THR A 130 22.47 -1.93 12.19
N CYS A 131 22.83 -2.66 11.14
CA CYS A 131 21.88 -3.14 10.13
C CYS A 131 21.03 -4.28 10.73
N LEU A 132 19.75 -4.03 10.99
CA LEU A 132 18.82 -4.99 11.56
C LEU A 132 18.25 -5.95 10.51
N ALA A 133 17.92 -5.41 9.33
CA ALA A 133 17.39 -6.17 8.21
C ALA A 133 17.74 -5.50 6.88
N GLU A 134 17.84 -6.29 5.81
CA GLU A 134 18.12 -5.81 4.45
C GLU A 134 17.25 -6.54 3.43
N TRP A 135 16.75 -5.79 2.46
CA TRP A 135 15.92 -6.26 1.37
C TRP A 135 16.53 -5.88 0.04
N ASP A 136 16.57 -6.84 -0.88
CA ASP A 136 16.87 -6.60 -2.29
C ASP A 136 15.66 -5.97 -2.99
N LEU A 137 15.85 -4.82 -3.63
CA LEU A 137 14.78 -4.08 -4.27
C LEU A 137 14.20 -4.79 -5.50
N PHE A 138 14.98 -5.56 -6.25
CA PHE A 138 14.43 -6.34 -7.37
C PHE A 138 13.47 -7.41 -6.87
N VAL A 139 13.77 -8.06 -5.74
CA VAL A 139 12.86 -9.00 -5.08
C VAL A 139 11.59 -8.29 -4.61
N LEU A 140 11.73 -7.11 -3.99
CA LEU A 140 10.58 -6.31 -3.55
C LEU A 140 9.67 -5.92 -4.72
N VAL A 141 10.24 -5.39 -5.80
CA VAL A 141 9.50 -5.00 -7.01
C VAL A 141 8.88 -6.21 -7.71
N GLY A 142 9.58 -7.35 -7.74
CA GLY A 142 9.03 -8.60 -8.24
C GLY A 142 7.80 -9.04 -7.45
N LYS A 143 7.84 -8.99 -6.10
CA LYS A 143 6.70 -9.29 -5.23
C LYS A 143 5.54 -8.31 -5.41
N PHE A 144 5.83 -7.03 -5.52
CA PHE A 144 4.82 -6.01 -5.82
C PHE A 144 4.12 -6.30 -7.16
N SER A 145 4.90 -6.66 -8.17
CA SER A 145 4.41 -6.84 -9.55
C SER A 145 3.52 -8.07 -9.72
N THR A 146 3.57 -9.07 -8.84
CA THR A 146 2.66 -10.23 -8.93
C THR A 146 1.20 -9.87 -8.72
N LYS A 147 0.92 -8.79 -7.97
CA LYS A 147 -0.44 -8.33 -7.69
C LYS A 147 -0.77 -6.99 -8.35
N LEU A 148 0.20 -6.08 -8.42
CA LEU A 148 -0.01 -4.68 -8.79
C LEU A 148 0.77 -4.28 -10.05
N SER A 149 0.94 -5.19 -11.01
CA SER A 149 1.63 -4.89 -12.29
C SER A 149 0.89 -3.87 -13.15
N ARG A 150 -0.44 -3.88 -13.10
CA ARG A 150 -1.33 -2.99 -13.86
C ARG A 150 -2.51 -2.58 -12.99
N VAL A 151 -2.64 -1.29 -12.72
CA VAL A 151 -3.66 -0.77 -11.79
C VAL A 151 -4.49 0.32 -12.46
N LEU A 152 -5.80 0.25 -12.31
CA LEU A 152 -6.69 1.39 -12.47
C LEU A 152 -6.83 2.05 -11.10
N LEU A 153 -6.14 3.17 -10.90
CA LEU A 153 -6.27 4.00 -9.71
C LEU A 153 -7.37 5.04 -9.94
N VAL A 154 -8.42 4.98 -9.14
CA VAL A 154 -9.56 5.92 -9.18
C VAL A 154 -9.57 6.72 -7.90
N ILE A 155 -9.67 8.04 -8.04
CA ILE A 155 -9.69 8.98 -6.92
C ILE A 155 -11.06 9.66 -6.91
N ALA A 156 -11.65 9.73 -5.72
CA ALA A 156 -12.95 10.36 -5.53
C ALA A 156 -12.89 11.47 -4.49
N GLU A 157 -13.64 12.55 -4.73
CA GLU A 157 -14.09 13.41 -3.64
C GLU A 157 -15.13 12.64 -2.79
N SER A 158 -15.14 12.89 -1.49
CA SER A 158 -16.07 12.25 -0.55
C SER A 158 -16.73 13.27 0.35
N GLU A 159 -18.02 13.13 0.58
CA GLU A 159 -18.78 13.97 1.52
C GLU A 159 -19.88 13.19 2.24
N MET A 160 -20.26 13.65 3.42
CA MET A 160 -21.36 13.07 4.20
C MET A 160 -22.65 13.85 3.94
N ARG A 161 -23.71 13.15 3.52
CA ARG A 161 -25.07 13.69 3.42
C ARG A 161 -26.01 12.80 4.23
N GLU A 162 -26.74 13.36 5.19
CA GLU A 162 -27.75 12.62 5.98
C GLU A 162 -27.21 11.30 6.56
N ASN A 163 -26.01 11.31 7.15
CA ASN A 163 -25.32 10.13 7.69
C ASN A 163 -24.94 9.03 6.67
N ARG A 164 -24.95 9.35 5.37
CA ARG A 164 -24.45 8.47 4.31
C ARG A 164 -23.32 9.15 3.54
N GLU A 165 -22.19 8.46 3.42
CA GLU A 165 -21.08 8.93 2.60
C GLU A 165 -21.46 8.87 1.12
N HIS A 166 -21.05 9.88 0.37
CA HIS A 166 -21.23 9.96 -1.07
C HIS A 166 -19.88 10.18 -1.75
N PHE A 167 -19.69 9.58 -2.92
CA PHE A 167 -18.42 9.60 -3.65
C PHE A 167 -18.62 10.22 -5.03
N PHE A 168 -17.74 11.16 -5.41
CA PHE A 168 -17.66 11.68 -6.76
C PHE A 168 -16.34 11.24 -7.41
N TYR A 169 -16.41 10.19 -8.22
CA TYR A 169 -15.26 9.63 -8.95
C TYR A 169 -14.89 10.53 -10.13
N ASN A 170 -13.88 11.38 -9.97
CA ASN A 170 -13.59 12.48 -10.89
C ASN A 170 -12.14 12.50 -11.40
N GLU A 171 -11.30 11.58 -10.96
CA GLU A 171 -9.89 11.47 -11.35
C GLU A 171 -9.50 10.00 -11.46
N ALA A 172 -8.80 9.62 -12.54
CA ALA A 172 -8.39 8.23 -12.73
C ALA A 172 -7.12 8.09 -13.57
N TYR A 173 -6.30 7.09 -13.21
CA TYR A 173 -5.03 6.78 -13.85
C TYR A 173 -4.90 5.30 -14.14
N LEU A 174 -4.29 4.98 -15.28
CA LEU A 174 -3.71 3.68 -15.56
C LEU A 174 -2.24 3.72 -15.12
N LEU A 175 -1.90 2.86 -14.16
CA LEU A 175 -0.55 2.69 -13.65
C LEU A 175 0.01 1.41 -14.25
N LEU A 176 1.13 1.54 -14.97
CA LEU A 176 1.73 0.48 -15.78
C LEU A 176 3.23 0.40 -15.52
N GLU A 177 3.77 -0.81 -15.55
CA GLU A 177 5.22 -1.06 -15.49
C GLU A 177 5.84 -0.55 -14.18
N PRO A 178 5.63 -1.26 -13.05
CA PRO A 178 6.35 -0.97 -11.81
C PRO A 178 7.86 -1.01 -12.04
N GLU A 179 8.60 -0.07 -11.44
CA GLU A 179 10.03 0.09 -11.72
C GLU A 179 10.85 0.24 -10.43
N THR A 180 11.97 -0.48 -10.35
CA THR A 180 12.90 -0.41 -9.22
C THR A 180 13.35 1.01 -8.87
N ARG A 181 13.68 1.82 -9.89
CA ARG A 181 14.10 3.21 -9.68
C ARG A 181 13.00 4.06 -9.05
N LYS A 182 11.74 3.84 -9.43
CA LYS A 182 10.58 4.50 -8.84
C LYS A 182 10.37 4.11 -7.39
N PHE A 183 10.62 2.86 -7.04
CA PHE A 183 10.62 2.42 -5.64
C PHE A 183 11.71 3.12 -4.82
N ILE A 184 12.94 3.21 -5.32
CA ILE A 184 14.04 3.94 -4.66
C ILE A 184 13.62 5.40 -4.41
N GLU A 185 13.18 6.10 -5.45
CA GLU A 185 12.73 7.49 -5.36
C GLU A 185 11.58 7.66 -4.36
N ALA A 186 10.66 6.69 -4.29
CA ALA A 186 9.54 6.72 -3.35
C ALA A 186 9.97 6.48 -1.90
N PHE A 187 10.95 5.63 -1.62
CA PHE A 187 11.53 5.51 -0.28
C PHE A 187 12.28 6.79 0.12
N GLU A 188 13.11 7.34 -0.78
CA GLU A 188 13.87 8.57 -0.51
C GLU A 188 12.96 9.75 -0.17
N ARG A 189 11.83 9.86 -0.89
CA ARG A 189 10.80 10.90 -0.69
C ARG A 189 9.80 10.58 0.43
N SER A 190 10.03 9.51 1.20
CA SER A 190 9.17 9.09 2.32
C SER A 190 7.73 8.78 1.92
N LEU A 191 7.51 8.32 0.68
CA LEU A 191 6.20 7.90 0.17
C LEU A 191 5.93 6.42 0.46
N VAL A 192 6.99 5.60 0.56
CA VAL A 192 6.92 4.20 0.98
C VAL A 192 7.62 4.02 2.32
N GLY A 193 6.97 3.30 3.22
CA GLY A 193 7.48 2.95 4.54
C GLY A 193 7.56 1.44 4.76
N ILE A 194 8.38 1.05 5.74
CA ILE A 194 8.60 -0.32 6.22
C ILE A 194 7.79 -0.50 7.50
N ASP A 195 6.76 -1.34 7.46
CA ASP A 195 5.89 -1.62 8.58
C ASP A 195 6.28 -2.92 9.28
N ILE A 196 6.92 -2.77 10.43
CA ILE A 196 7.29 -3.86 11.32
C ILE A 196 6.05 -4.29 12.08
N ARG A 197 5.75 -5.60 12.09
CA ARG A 197 4.51 -6.15 12.67
C ARG A 197 4.79 -7.46 13.38
N MET A 198 5.38 -7.38 14.57
CA MET A 198 5.83 -8.54 15.33
C MET A 198 5.34 -8.48 16.78
N HIS A 199 5.12 -9.65 17.39
CA HIS A 199 4.94 -9.78 18.84
C HIS A 199 5.52 -11.09 19.35
N LEU A 200 5.78 -11.18 20.65
CA LEU A 200 6.09 -12.44 21.32
C LEU A 200 4.80 -13.15 21.72
N LYS A 201 4.74 -14.45 21.42
CA LYS A 201 3.74 -15.35 21.99
C LYS A 201 4.05 -15.60 23.47
N GLU A 202 3.10 -16.18 24.19
CA GLU A 202 3.27 -16.56 25.61
C GLU A 202 4.47 -17.48 25.84
N ASN A 203 4.76 -18.38 24.89
CA ASN A 203 5.92 -19.27 24.94
C ASN A 203 7.26 -18.59 24.54
N GLY A 204 7.28 -17.27 24.36
CA GLY A 204 8.46 -16.49 23.95
C GLY A 204 8.82 -16.57 22.47
N ALA A 205 8.08 -17.34 21.66
CA ALA A 205 8.34 -17.43 20.22
C ALA A 205 7.87 -16.17 19.50
N VAL A 206 8.65 -15.72 18.52
CA VAL A 206 8.29 -14.55 17.70
C VAL A 206 7.17 -14.89 16.73
N ARG A 207 6.07 -14.15 16.81
CA ARG A 207 5.05 -14.08 15.76
C ARG A 207 5.33 -12.86 14.89
N ASN A 208 5.90 -13.10 13.72
CA ASN A 208 6.06 -12.07 12.69
C ASN A 208 4.93 -12.20 11.65
N HIS A 209 4.17 -11.13 11.43
CA HIS A 209 3.07 -11.08 10.46
C HIS A 209 3.51 -10.77 9.02
N GLY A 210 4.82 -10.64 8.76
CA GLY A 210 5.33 -10.08 7.52
C GLY A 210 5.67 -8.60 7.71
N THR A 211 6.84 -8.16 7.26
CA THR A 211 7.15 -6.74 7.12
C THR A 211 6.33 -6.23 5.95
N GLY A 212 5.46 -5.26 6.23
CA GLY A 212 4.61 -4.64 5.23
C GLY A 212 5.35 -3.50 4.54
N PHE A 213 5.26 -3.42 3.23
CA PHE A 213 5.70 -2.23 2.50
C PHE A 213 4.46 -1.40 2.21
N ARG A 214 4.43 -0.17 2.73
CA ARG A 214 3.20 0.61 2.81
C ARG A 214 3.36 1.98 2.17
N CYS A 215 2.33 2.44 1.49
CA CYS A 215 2.21 3.82 1.02
C CYS A 215 0.76 4.28 1.11
N ARG A 216 0.52 5.57 0.90
CA ARG A 216 -0.83 6.07 0.65
C ARG A 216 -1.27 5.59 -0.73
N GLU A 217 -2.54 5.20 -0.88
CA GLU A 217 -3.07 4.77 -2.19
C GLU A 217 -2.86 5.82 -3.28
N TYR A 218 -3.05 7.11 -2.94
CA TYR A 218 -2.80 8.22 -3.87
C TYR A 218 -1.35 8.24 -4.39
N ASP A 219 -0.39 7.79 -3.57
CA ASP A 219 1.02 7.78 -3.91
C ASP A 219 1.43 6.57 -4.77
N LEU A 220 0.54 5.58 -4.98
CA LEU A 220 0.80 4.42 -5.84
C LEU A 220 1.35 4.85 -7.20
N LYS A 221 0.82 5.94 -7.77
CA LYS A 221 1.27 6.46 -9.08
C LYS A 221 2.76 6.79 -9.15
N ASN A 222 3.43 7.03 -8.02
CA ASN A 222 4.86 7.30 -7.96
C ASN A 222 5.72 6.03 -8.07
N LEU A 223 5.12 4.84 -8.03
CA LEU A 223 5.82 3.54 -8.07
C LEU A 223 5.93 2.94 -9.49
N TYR A 224 5.34 3.61 -10.48
CA TYR A 224 5.21 3.12 -11.85
C TYR A 224 5.99 3.99 -12.82
N GLN A 225 6.59 3.36 -13.82
CA GLN A 225 7.28 4.06 -14.90
C GLN A 225 6.29 4.80 -15.80
N LYS A 226 5.15 4.17 -16.10
CA LYS A 226 4.14 4.71 -17.02
C LYS A 226 2.83 4.98 -16.29
N VAL A 227 2.45 6.25 -16.25
CA VAL A 227 1.21 6.75 -15.64
C VAL A 227 0.39 7.47 -16.69
N VAL A 228 -0.78 6.94 -17.04
CA VAL A 228 -1.67 7.54 -18.04
C VAL A 228 -2.93 8.04 -17.36
N ARG A 229 -3.14 9.35 -17.35
CA ARG A 229 -4.40 9.93 -16.87
C ARG A 229 -5.50 9.64 -17.88
N ILE A 230 -6.61 9.06 -17.41
CA ILE A 230 -7.77 8.75 -18.25
C ILE A 230 -9.02 9.57 -17.89
N LEU A 231 -9.01 10.23 -16.72
CA LEU A 231 -10.05 11.14 -16.22
C LEU A 231 -9.42 12.31 -15.45
#